data_AF-A0A8F2FL99-F1
#
_entry.id   AF-A0A8F2FL99-F1
#
_cell.length_a   1.000
_cell.length_b   1.000
_cell.length_c   1.000
_cell.angle_alpha   90.00
_cell.angle_beta   90.00
_cell.angle_gamma   90.00
#
_symmetry.space_group_name_H-M   'P 1'
#
loop_
_entity.id
_entity.type
_entity.pdbx_description
1 polymer ?
#
loop_
_entity_poly.entity_id
_entity_poly.type
_entity_poly.pdbx_seq_one_letter_code
_entity_poly.pdbx_strand_id
1 'polypeptide(L)' 'IGAYRSALFHLITHALSKALLFLGAGSVIHLVEKVVGYSPKRSQNMFFMGGLRKYMPITGTTFLTGTLSL' A
#
# COMPACT_ATOMS: atom_id res chain seq x y z
N ILE A 1 -1.39 21.80 28.51
CA ILE A 1 -1.68 20.44 29.05
C ILE A 1 -3.08 20.06 28.56
N GLY A 2 -3.33 19.08 27.71
CA GLY A 2 -2.49 18.15 26.97
C GLY A 2 -3.37 17.42 25.94
N ALA A 3 -2.87 17.22 24.72
CA ALA A 3 -3.51 16.41 23.68
C ALA A 3 -2.83 15.04 23.53
N TYR A 4 -2.08 14.59 24.55
CA TYR A 4 -1.27 13.36 24.50
C TYR A 4 -2.06 12.12 24.08
N ARG A 5 -3.31 11.98 24.57
CA ARG A 5 -4.21 10.89 24.16
C ARG A 5 -4.54 10.95 22.66
N SER A 6 -4.86 12.13 22.14
CA SER A 6 -5.15 12.33 20.71
C SER A 6 -3.92 12.12 19.84
N ALA A 7 -2.75 12.58 20.29
CA ALA A 7 -1.49 12.40 19.59
C ALA A 7 -1.08 10.92 19.52
N LEU A 8 -1.23 10.17 20.62
CA LEU A 8 -1.02 8.72 20.63
C LEU A 8 -2.00 7.98 19.71
N PHE A 9 -3.29 8.34 19.75
CA PHE A 9 -4.30 7.73 18.87
C PHE A 9 -3.99 7.95 17.39
N HIS A 10 -3.59 9.18 17.04
CA HIS A 10 -3.14 9.52 15.68
C HIS A 10 -1.88 8.74 15.29
N LEU A 11 -0.89 8.64 16.19
CA LEU A 11 0.36 7.93 15.90
C LEU A 11 0.11 6.43 15.61
N ILE A 12 -0.74 5.77 16.40
CA ILE A 12 -1.07 4.35 16.22
C ILE A 12 -1.82 4.13 14.90
N THR A 13 -2.86 4.93 14.64
CA THR A 13 -3.65 4.81 13.39
C THR A 13 -2.78 5.12 12.17
N HIS A 14 -1.95 6.16 12.23
CA HIS A 14 -0.98 6.47 11.19
C HIS A 14 0.00 5.32 10.94
N ALA A 15 0.57 4.72 12.00
CA ALA A 15 1.51 3.60 11.87
C ALA A 15 0.85 2.38 11.21
N LEU A 16 -0.38 2.03 11.62
CA LEU A 16 -1.13 0.92 11.04
C LEU A 16 -1.51 1.18 9.57
N SER A 17 -2.02 2.37 9.26
CA SER A 17 -2.36 2.77 7.88
C SER A 17 -1.13 2.75 6.98
N LYS A 18 0.01 3.30 7.42
CA LYS A 18 1.27 3.26 6.67
C LYS A 18 1.77 1.82 6.49
N ALA A 19 1.72 0.98 7.51
CA ALA A 19 2.14 -0.41 7.41
C ALA A 19 1.33 -1.19 6.37
N LEU A 20 -0.01 -1.01 6.35
CA LEU A 20 -0.89 -1.61 5.34
C LEU A 20 -0.55 -1.14 3.93
N LEU A 21 -0.32 0.16 3.74
CA LEU A 21 0.03 0.73 2.44
C LEU A 21 1.38 0.20 1.93
N PHE A 22 2.41 0.14 2.77
CA PHE A 22 3.72 -0.37 2.37
C PHE A 22 3.69 -1.87 2.06
N LEU A 23 2.97 -2.66 2.87
CA LEU A 23 2.83 -4.09 2.61
C LEU A 23 2.04 -4.36 1.32
N GLY A 24 0.94 -3.63 1.10
CA GLY A 24 0.15 -3.74 -0.11
C GLY A 24 0.91 -3.30 -1.36
N ALA A 25 1.69 -2.22 -1.28
CA ALA A 25 2.60 -1.80 -2.35
C ALA A 25 3.65 -2.88 -2.65
N GLY A 26 4.30 -3.45 -1.63
CA GLY A 26 5.26 -4.55 -1.80
C GLY A 26 4.64 -5.78 -2.46
N SER A 27 3.40 -6.13 -2.10
CA SER A 27 2.64 -7.21 -2.74
C SER A 27 2.39 -6.95 -4.23
N VAL A 28 2.00 -5.72 -4.59
CA VAL A 28 1.81 -5.28 -5.98
C VAL A 28 3.11 -5.34 -6.77
N ILE A 29 4.21 -4.83 -6.20
CA ILE A 29 5.53 -4.85 -6.83
C ILE A 29 5.96 -6.29 -7.12
N HIS A 30 5.80 -7.18 -6.16
CA HIS A 30 6.15 -8.59 -6.30
C HIS A 30 5.36 -9.28 -7.42
N LEU A 31 4.08 -8.93 -7.62
CA LEU A 31 3.30 -9.43 -8.74
C LEU A 31 3.78 -8.85 -10.07
N VAL A 32 3.99 -7.52 -10.13
CA VAL A 32 4.42 -6.85 -11.37
C VAL A 32 5.80 -7.34 -11.81
N GLU A 33 6.72 -7.59 -10.88
CA GLU A 33 8.04 -8.18 -11.16
C GLU A 33 7.93 -9.57 -11.81
N LYS A 34 6.96 -10.40 -11.39
CA LYS A 34 6.70 -11.70 -12.01
C LYS A 34 6.16 -11.60 -13.43
N VAL A 35 5.44 -10.52 -13.76
CA VAL A 35 4.82 -10.32 -15.08
C VAL A 35 5.76 -9.61 -16.06
N VAL A 36 6.47 -8.58 -15.60
CA VAL A 36 7.27 -7.66 -16.43
C VAL A 36 8.76 -8.04 -16.45
N GLY A 37 9.19 -8.91 -15.53
CA GLY A 37 10.58 -9.29 -15.32
C GLY A 37 11.31 -8.38 -14.33
N TYR A 38 12.42 -8.88 -13.76
CA TYR A 38 13.19 -8.17 -12.75
C TYR A 38 14.00 -7.01 -13.37
N SER A 39 13.37 -5.84 -13.44
CA SER A 39 14.02 -4.59 -13.77
C SER A 39 13.33 -3.45 -13.01
N PRO A 40 13.98 -2.83 -12.01
CA PRO A 40 13.32 -1.85 -11.14
C PRO A 40 12.77 -0.65 -11.92
N LYS A 41 13.43 -0.22 -12.99
CA LYS A 41 12.94 0.86 -13.87
C LYS A 41 11.63 0.50 -14.58
N ARG A 42 11.40 -0.78 -14.87
CA ARG A 42 10.23 -1.24 -15.62
C ARG A 42 9.10 -1.69 -14.69
N SER A 43 9.43 -2.42 -13.61
CA SER A 43 8.44 -2.93 -12.65
C SER A 43 7.85 -1.85 -11.74
N GLN A 44 8.60 -0.77 -11.44
CA GLN A 44 8.11 0.37 -10.65
C GLN A 44 7.50 1.49 -11.49
N ASN A 45 7.47 1.35 -12.82
CA ASN A 45 6.84 2.35 -13.66
C ASN A 45 5.31 2.21 -13.59
N MET A 46 4.66 3.21 -13.01
CA MET A 46 3.21 3.25 -12.80
C MET A 46 2.38 3.03 -14.08
N PHE A 47 2.93 3.33 -15.25
CA PHE A 47 2.27 3.09 -16.54
C PHE A 47 1.98 1.60 -16.80
N PHE A 48 2.78 0.70 -16.22
CA PHE A 48 2.63 -0.76 -16.36
C PHE A 48 1.91 -1.41 -15.16
N MET A 49 1.47 -0.63 -14.16
CA MET A 49 0.90 -1.14 -12.91
C MET A 49 -0.65 -1.01 -12.85
N GLY A 50 -1.30 -0.81 -14.00
CA GLY A 50 -2.76 -0.67 -14.12
C GLY A 50 -3.53 -2.00 -14.08
N GLY A 51 -4.82 -1.95 -13.77
CA GLY A 51 -5.74 -3.10 -13.91
C GLY A 51 -5.59 -4.22 -12.85
N LEU A 52 -4.70 -4.05 -11.88
CA LEU A 52 -4.34 -5.10 -10.91
C LEU A 52 -5.45 -5.49 -9.92
N ARG A 53 -6.45 -4.62 -9.70
CA ARG A 53 -7.55 -4.89 -8.76
C ARG A 53 -8.37 -6.16 -9.11
N LYS A 54 -8.42 -6.54 -10.39
CA LYS A 54 -9.07 -7.78 -10.84
C LYS A 54 -8.25 -9.03 -10.47
N TYR A 55 -6.93 -8.92 -10.44
CA TYR A 55 -6.00 -10.01 -10.18
C TYR A 55 -5.64 -10.15 -8.70
N MET A 56 -5.68 -9.04 -7.94
CA MET A 56 -5.37 -8.99 -6.52
C MET A 56 -6.51 -8.30 -5.73
N PRO A 57 -7.72 -8.88 -5.68
CA PRO A 57 -8.87 -8.23 -5.05
C PRO A 57 -8.65 -7.96 -3.56
N ILE A 58 -7.99 -8.88 -2.84
CA ILE A 58 -7.70 -8.75 -1.40
C ILE A 58 -6.70 -7.61 -1.16
N THR A 59 -5.57 -7.61 -1.87
CA THR A 59 -4.57 -6.53 -1.76
C THR A 59 -5.18 -5.18 -2.18
N GLY A 60 -6.06 -5.17 -3.19
CA GLY A 60 -6.73 -3.95 -3.62
C GLY A 60 -7.70 -3.38 -2.58
N THR A 61 -8.48 -4.22 -1.90
CA THR A 61 -9.41 -3.75 -0.86
C THR A 61 -8.67 -3.33 0.42
N THR A 62 -7.64 -4.06 0.84
CA THR A 62 -6.83 -3.70 2.03
C THR A 62 -5.99 -2.44 1.81
N PHE A 63 -5.48 -2.24 0.59
CA PHE A 63 -4.79 -1.01 0.23
C PHE A 63 -5.76 0.18 0.23
N LEU A 64 -6.98 0.01 -0.29
CA LEU A 64 -8.01 1.06 -0.29
C LEU A 64 -8.42 1.46 1.14
N THR A 65 -8.63 0.48 2.04
CA THR A 65 -8.92 0.79 3.45
C THR A 65 -7.74 1.50 4.13
N GLY A 66 -6.51 1.12 3.82
CA GLY A 66 -5.30 1.83 4.27
C GLY A 66 -5.22 3.27 3.78
N THR A 67 -5.63 3.55 2.53
CA THR A 67 -5.65 4.93 1.99
C THR A 67 -6.75 5.80 2.60
N LEU A 68 -7.91 5.22 2.92
CA LEU A 68 -9.04 5.95 3.51
C LEU A 68 -8.81 6.27 5.00
N SER A 69 -7.91 5.54 5.66
CA SER A 69 -7.58 5.69 7.08
C SER A 69 -6.34 6.56 7.33
N LEU A 70 -5.77 7.17 6.28
CA LEU A 70 -4.65 8.10 6.38
C LEU A 70 -5.16 9.54 6.48
#